data_AF-A0A942A596-F1
#
_entry.id   AF-A0A942A596-F1
#
_cell.length_a   1.000
_cell.length_b   1.000
_cell.length_c   1.000
_cell.angle_alpha   90.00
_cell.angle_beta   90.00
_cell.angle_gamma   90.00
#
_symmetry.space_group_name_H-M   'P 1'
#
loop_
_entity.id
_entity.type
_entity.pdbx_description
1 polymer ?
#
loop_
_entity_poly.entity_id
_entity_poly.type
_entity_poly.pdbx_seq_one_letter_code
_entity_poly.pdbx_strand_id
1 'polypeptide(L)' 'MQKSTFGNFNELRAAFPTADKVGDLVVFNIGGNKYRLIVSVHFNRSKVYIRNILTHREYDKEDWKQ' A
#
# COMPACT_ATOMS: atom_id res chain seq x y z
N MET A 1 0.45 -6.39 -19.51
CA MET A 1 0.04 -5.97 -18.16
C MET A 1 -1.38 -6.45 -17.94
N GLN A 2 -1.65 -7.26 -16.92
CA GLN A 2 -3.03 -7.65 -16.58
C GLN A 2 -3.69 -6.45 -15.90
N LYS A 3 -4.90 -6.06 -16.35
CA LYS A 3 -5.70 -5.03 -15.70
C LYS A 3 -6.61 -5.72 -14.69
N SER A 4 -6.40 -5.43 -13.41
CA SER A 4 -7.25 -5.91 -12.32
C SER A 4 -7.96 -4.72 -11.69
N THR A 5 -9.24 -4.90 -11.36
CA THR A 5 -10.02 -3.93 -10.59
C THR A 5 -10.29 -4.56 -9.23
N PHE A 6 -10.00 -3.82 -8.15
CA PHE A 6 -10.28 -4.26 -6.79
C PHE A 6 -11.42 -3.42 -6.24
N GLY A 7 -12.47 -4.05 -5.73
CA GLY A 7 -13.62 -3.37 -5.12
C GLY A 7 -13.42 -3.03 -3.64
N ASN A 8 -12.49 -3.71 -2.97
CA ASN A 8 -12.18 -3.51 -1.55
C ASN A 8 -10.78 -4.01 -1.21
N PHE A 9 -10.37 -3.77 0.04
CA PHE A 9 -9.07 -4.19 0.54
C PHE A 9 -8.89 -5.72 0.57
N ASN A 10 -9.94 -6.51 0.82
CA ASN A 10 -9.82 -7.97 0.90
C ASN A 10 -9.47 -8.57 -0.47
N GLU A 11 -10.10 -8.09 -1.54
CA GLU A 11 -9.75 -8.48 -2.91
C GLU A 11 -8.32 -8.07 -3.28
N LEU A 12 -7.91 -6.86 -2.89
CA LEU A 12 -6.55 -6.38 -3.10
C LEU A 12 -5.53 -7.26 -2.35
N ARG A 13 -5.82 -7.63 -1.09
CA ARG A 13 -4.95 -8.49 -0.28
C ARG A 13 -4.90 -9.93 -0.81
N ALA A 14 -5.96 -10.42 -1.44
CA ALA A 14 -5.93 -11.72 -2.12
C ALA A 14 -4.89 -11.74 -3.27
N ALA A 15 -4.75 -10.63 -3.99
CA ALA A 15 -3.73 -10.48 -5.04
C ALA A 15 -2.34 -10.09 -4.50
N PHE A 16 -2.29 -9.32 -3.41
CA PHE A 16 -1.07 -8.88 -2.74
C PHE A 16 -1.10 -9.28 -1.25
N PRO A 17 -0.76 -10.54 -0.91
CA PRO A 17 -0.92 -11.07 0.44
C PRO A 17 -0.15 -10.30 1.53
N THR A 18 0.96 -9.67 1.15
CA THR A 18 1.81 -8.86 2.01
C THR A 18 1.38 -7.40 2.11
N ALA A 19 0.26 -7.02 1.50
CA ALA A 19 -0.31 -5.68 1.66
C ALA A 19 -0.99 -5.58 3.02
N ASP A 20 -0.68 -4.51 3.75
CA ASP A 20 -1.24 -4.23 5.07
C ASP A 20 -2.04 -2.94 5.05
N LYS A 21 -3.18 -2.93 5.74
CA LYS A 21 -4.00 -1.73 5.91
C LYS A 21 -3.62 -1.05 7.23
N VAL A 22 -3.20 0.21 7.16
CA VAL A 22 -2.84 1.05 8.31
C VAL A 22 -3.69 2.31 8.28
N GLY A 23 -4.73 2.35 9.12
CA GLY A 23 -5.77 3.40 9.03
C GLY A 23 -6.43 3.38 7.65
N ASP A 24 -6.40 4.52 6.95
CA ASP A 24 -6.94 4.68 5.59
C ASP A 24 -5.91 4.40 4.48
N LEU A 25 -4.69 4.02 4.86
CA LEU A 25 -3.59 3.76 3.94
C LEU A 25 -3.37 2.25 3.74
N VAL A 26 -2.81 1.91 2.59
CA VAL A 26 -2.34 0.56 2.27
C VAL A 26 -0.82 0.61 2.09
N VAL A 27 -0.12 -0.31 2.72
CA VAL A 27 1.33 -0.42 2.71
C VAL A 27 1.72 -1.68 1.96
N PHE A 28 2.62 -1.53 0.97
CA PHE A 28 3.16 -2.65 0.20
C PHE A 28 4.65 -2.83 0.44
N ASN A 29 5.07 -4.08 0.58
CA ASN A 29 6.49 -4.45 0.63
C ASN A 29 7.03 -4.57 -0.79
N ILE A 30 8.01 -3.74 -1.17
CA ILE A 30 8.57 -3.72 -2.53
C ILE A 30 10.11 -3.85 -2.52
N GLY A 31 10.69 -4.16 -3.69
CA GLY A 31 12.13 -4.22 -3.88
C GLY A 31 12.83 -5.31 -3.05
N GLY A 32 12.20 -6.48 -2.89
CA GLY A 32 12.71 -7.54 -2.01
C GLY A 32 12.59 -7.20 -0.53
N ASN A 33 11.46 -6.62 -0.13
CA ASN A 33 11.16 -6.18 1.25
C ASN A 33 12.03 -5.02 1.78
N LYS A 34 12.81 -4.36 0.92
CA LYS A 34 13.69 -3.24 1.31
C LYS A 34 12.94 -1.93 1.54
N TYR A 35 11.78 -1.77 0.91
CA TYR A 35 10.99 -0.55 0.95
C TYR A 35 9.52 -0.82 1.29
N ARG A 36 8.86 0.25 1.72
CA ARG A 36 7.42 0.35 1.99
C ARG A 36 6.84 1.41 1.08
N LEU A 37 5.97 0.98 0.18
CA LEU A 37 5.16 1.87 -0.65
C LEU A 37 3.85 2.13 0.09
N ILE A 38 3.66 3.36 0.56
CA ILE A 38 2.47 3.79 1.30
C ILE A 38 1.56 4.52 0.34
N VAL A 39 0.32 4.04 0.20
CA VAL A 39 -0.65 4.61 -0.73
C VAL A 39 -2.00 4.83 -0.05
N SER A 40 -2.75 5.81 -0.56
CA SER A 40 -4.20 5.89 -0.33
C SER A 40 -4.93 5.26 -1.51
N VAL A 41 -5.84 4.33 -1.24
CA VAL A 41 -6.61 3.61 -2.27
C VAL A 41 -8.07 4.00 -2.19
N HIS A 42 -8.56 4.63 -3.26
CA HIS A 42 -9.97 4.96 -3.44
C HIS A 42 -10.61 3.87 -4.31
N PHE A 43 -11.05 2.77 -3.70
CA PHE A 43 -11.63 1.63 -4.39
C PHE A 43 -12.86 2.00 -5.25
N ASN A 44 -13.73 2.87 -4.74
CA ASN A 44 -14.91 3.36 -5.47
C ASN A 44 -14.58 4.16 -6.74
N ARG A 45 -13.38 4.73 -6.83
CA ARG A 45 -12.93 5.53 -7.98
C ARG A 45 -11.84 4.80 -8.78
N SER A 46 -11.43 3.61 -8.36
CA SER A 46 -10.28 2.88 -8.88
C SER A 46 -9.02 3.76 -8.98
N LYS A 47 -8.77 4.61 -7.96
CA LYS A 47 -7.59 5.49 -7.90
C LYS A 47 -6.66 5.09 -6.78
N VAL A 48 -5.36 5.19 -7.06
CA VAL A 48 -4.29 4.98 -6.08
C VAL A 48 -3.42 6.22 -6.05
N TYR A 49 -3.19 6.76 -4.86
CA TYR A 49 -2.33 7.91 -4.64
C TYR A 49 -1.11 7.47 -3.83
N ILE A 50 0.07 7.67 -4.40
CA ILE A 50 1.33 7.43 -3.68
C ILE A 50 1.50 8.55 -2.66
N ARG A 51 1.64 8.18 -1.39
CA ARG A 51 1.96 9.12 -0.32
C ARG A 51 3.47 9.16 -0.16
N ASN A 52 4.06 8.02 0.20
CA ASN A 52 5.49 7.92 0.50
C ASN A 52 6.06 6.61 -0.06
N ILE A 53 7.37 6.62 -0.34
CA ILE A 53 8.17 5.41 -0.56
C ILE A 53 9.35 5.49 0.40
N LEU A 54 9.40 4.58 1.37
CA LEU A 54 10.35 4.63 2.48
C LEU A 54 11.17 3.35 2.53
N THR A 55 12.40 3.42 3.00
CA THR A 55 13.13 2.23 3.45
C THR A 55 12.42 1.61 4.65
N HIS A 56 12.70 0.33 4.94
CA HIS A 56 12.22 -0.31 6.16
C HIS A 56 12.55 0.51 7.43
N ARG A 57 13.77 1.04 7.51
CA ARG A 57 14.22 1.82 8.66
C ARG A 57 13.48 3.15 8.83
N GLU A 58 13.14 3.82 7.74
CA GLU A 58 12.36 5.06 7.78
C GLU A 58 10.90 4.80 8.11
N TYR A 59 10.34 3.70 7.58
CA TYR A 59 8.99 3.28 7.92
C TYR A 59 8.80 3.02 9.42
N ASP A 60 9.78 2.34 10.04
CA ASP A 60 9.76 1.98 11.47
C ASP A 60 9.80 3.20 12.40
N LYS A 61 10.23 4.38 11.93
CA LYS A 61 10.19 5.62 12.72
C LYS A 61 8.79 6.19 12.87
N GLU A 62 7.85 5.73 12.05
CA GLU A 62 6.43 6.14 12.06
C GLU A 62 6.14 7.63 11.77
N ASP A 63 7.14 8.44 11.42
CA ASP A 63 7.00 9.87 11.06
C ASP A 63 6.03 10.11 9.90
N TRP A 64 5.74 9.08 9.10
CA TRP A 64 4.82 9.14 7.96
C TRP A 64 3.34 9.06 8.33
N LYS A 65 2.99 8.78 9.59
CA LYS A 65 1.61 8.66 10.08
C LYS A 65 0.93 10.00 10.40
N GLN A 66 1.58 11.13 10.11
CA GLN A 66 1.09 12.48 10.39
C GLN A 66 -0.18 12.84 9.61
#